data_AF-A0A3E0KCJ6-F1
#
_entry.id   AF-A0A3E0KCJ6-F1
#
_cell.length_a   1.000
_cell.length_b   1.000
_cell.length_c   1.000
_cell.angle_alpha   90.00
_cell.angle_beta   90.00
_cell.angle_gamma   90.00
#
_symmetry.space_group_name_H-M   'P 1'
#
loop_
_entity.id
_entity.type
_entity.pdbx_description
1 polymer ?
#
loop_
_entity_poly.entity_id
_entity_poly.type
_entity_poly.pdbx_seq_one_letter_code
_entity_poly.pdbx_strand_id
1 'polypeptide(L)'
;MSKIVVEGLTKIFGPNPKRALPRLAAGASKEEIHRELGLVVGVRDVSFAVEPGETFVIMGLSGSGKSTLLRCLNRLHEPTAG
;
A
#
# COMPACT_ATOMS: atom_id res chain seq x y z
N MET A 1 -12.40 -21.49 -1.02
CA MET A 1 -11.04 -20.93 -1.19
C MET A 1 -11.22 -19.47 -1.53
N SER A 2 -10.52 -18.60 -0.80
CA SER A 2 -10.51 -17.14 -1.01
C SER A 2 -10.15 -16.80 -2.45
N LYS A 3 -10.90 -15.89 -3.08
CA LYS A 3 -10.70 -15.51 -4.48
C LYS A 3 -9.55 -14.50 -4.63
N ILE A 4 -9.37 -13.65 -3.63
CA ILE A 4 -8.31 -12.63 -3.58
C ILE A 4 -7.68 -12.68 -2.18
N VAL A 5 -6.35 -12.70 -2.13
CA VAL A 5 -5.56 -12.61 -0.89
C VAL A 5 -4.49 -11.56 -1.10
N VAL A 6 -4.37 -10.64 -0.15
CA VAL A 6 -3.42 -9.54 -0.12
C VAL A 6 -2.68 -9.61 1.21
N GLU A 7 -1.35 -9.63 1.18
CA GLU A 7 -0.51 -9.77 2.36
C GLU A 7 0.60 -8.72 2.34
N GLY A 8 0.61 -7.85 3.34
CA GLY A 8 1.67 -6.84 3.52
C GLY A 8 1.82 -5.84 2.38
N LEU A 9 0.79 -5.67 1.55
CA LEU A 9 0.88 -4.85 0.33
C LEU A 9 1.22 -3.41 0.70
N THR A 10 2.38 -2.98 0.21
CA THR A 10 2.93 -1.66 0.47
C THR A 10 3.29 -1.00 -0.85
N LYS A 11 2.86 0.25 -1.04
CA LYS A 11 3.21 1.05 -2.22
C LYS A 11 3.80 2.38 -1.80
N ILE A 12 5.04 2.61 -2.24
CA ILE A 12 5.79 3.84 -2.05
C ILE A 12 6.12 4.42 -3.43
N PHE A 13 5.90 5.71 -3.60
CA PHE A 13 6.23 6.46 -4.81
C PHE A 13 7.49 7.30 -4.62
N GLY A 14 8.18 7.56 -5.73
CA GLY A 14 9.45 8.27 -5.77
C GLY A 14 10.62 7.37 -6.17
N PRO A 15 11.83 7.95 -6.30
CA PRO A 15 13.01 7.22 -6.73
C PRO A 15 13.48 6.23 -5.66
N ASN A 16 13.86 5.01 -6.07
CA ASN A 16 14.37 3.97 -5.17
C ASN A 16 13.46 3.70 -3.94
N PRO A 17 12.17 3.38 -4.15
CA PRO A 17 11.16 3.38 -3.09
C PRO A 17 11.41 2.39 -1.96
N LYS A 18 12.15 1.29 -2.24
CA LYS A 18 12.47 0.25 -1.26
C LYS A 18 13.27 0.76 -0.05
N ARG A 19 13.98 1.89 -0.16
CA ARG A 19 14.74 2.46 0.98
C ARG A 19 13.86 2.90 2.15
N ALA A 20 12.57 3.15 1.92
CA ALA A 20 11.64 3.51 2.98
C ALA A 20 11.11 2.29 3.76
N LEU A 21 11.23 1.06 3.24
CA LEU A 21 10.72 -0.14 3.89
C LEU A 21 11.33 -0.38 5.30
N PRO A 22 12.67 -0.29 5.50
CA PRO A 22 13.25 -0.48 6.84
C PRO A 22 12.80 0.60 7.82
N ARG A 23 12.60 1.84 7.35
CA ARG A 23 12.12 2.95 8.18
C ARG A 23 10.65 2.76 8.57
N LEU A 24 9.80 2.32 7.65
CA LEU A 24 8.40 1.98 7.94
C LEU A 24 8.30 0.81 8.93
N ALA A 25 9.15 -0.21 8.77
CA ALA A 25 9.25 -1.33 9.71
C ALA A 25 9.72 -0.87 11.11
N ALA A 26 10.60 0.13 11.17
CA ALA A 26 11.02 0.79 12.41
C ALA A 26 9.99 1.77 13.00
N GLY A 27 8.79 1.88 12.40
CA GLY A 27 7.69 2.69 12.94
C GLY A 27 7.60 4.12 12.38
N ALA A 28 8.46 4.52 11.45
CA ALA A 28 8.40 5.87 10.87
C ALA A 28 7.01 6.16 10.25
N SER A 29 6.55 7.39 10.44
CA SER A 29 5.33 7.94 9.84
C SER A 29 5.51 8.25 8.36
N LYS A 30 4.40 8.37 7.62
CA LYS A 30 4.46 8.75 6.19
C LYS A 30 5.02 10.17 6.01
N GLU A 31 4.77 11.05 6.98
CA GLU A 31 5.27 12.43 7.03
C GLU A 31 6.79 12.46 7.21
N GLU A 32 7.34 11.64 8.12
CA GLU A 32 8.78 11.48 8.30
C GLU A 32 9.46 10.93 7.06
N ILE A 33 8.89 9.88 6.45
CA ILE A 33 9.39 9.32 5.19
C ILE A 33 9.42 10.38 4.10
N HIS A 34 8.37 11.20 3.99
CA HIS A 34 8.33 12.27 3.00
C HIS A 34 9.38 13.35 3.27
N ARG A 35 9.47 13.82 4.51
CA ARG A 35 10.41 14.87 4.91
C ARG A 35 11.87 14.46 4.77
N GLU A 36 12.21 13.23 5.12
CA GLU A 36 13.60 12.76 5.16
C GLU A 36 14.07 12.14 3.85
N LEU A 37 13.17 11.46 3.12
CA LEU A 37 13.53 10.68 1.93
C LEU A 37 12.93 11.24 0.64
N GLY A 38 12.02 12.22 0.72
CA GLY A 38 11.27 12.72 -0.44
C GLY A 38 10.33 11.69 -1.05
N LEU A 39 9.99 10.63 -0.32
CA LEU A 39 9.15 9.52 -0.79
C LEU A 39 7.72 9.64 -0.28
N VAL A 40 6.76 9.17 -1.08
CA VAL A 40 5.33 9.24 -0.72
C VAL A 40 4.82 7.84 -0.45
N VAL A 41 4.37 7.58 0.77
CA VAL A 41 3.74 6.31 1.16
C VAL A 41 2.27 6.34 0.75
N GLY A 42 1.93 5.60 -0.31
CA GLY A 42 0.57 5.55 -0.85
C GLY A 42 -0.29 4.47 -0.21
N VAL A 43 0.29 3.34 0.14
CA VAL A 43 -0.34 2.23 0.88
C VAL A 43 0.73 1.64 1.81
N ARG A 44 0.38 1.32 3.05
CA ARG A 44 1.29 0.75 4.06
C ARG A 44 0.69 -0.52 4.62
N ASP A 45 1.38 -1.64 4.39
CA ASP A 45 1.15 -2.92 5.09
C ASP A 45 -0.31 -3.37 5.14
N VAL A 46 -0.97 -3.37 3.97
CA VAL A 46 -2.38 -3.76 3.86
C VAL A 46 -2.48 -5.26 3.66
N SER A 47 -3.25 -5.93 4.53
CA SER A 47 -3.55 -7.36 4.43
C SER A 47 -5.04 -7.62 4.55
N PHE A 48 -5.61 -8.37 3.61
CA PHE A 48 -7.02 -8.82 3.64
C PHE A 48 -7.24 -9.98 2.67
N ALA A 49 -8.35 -10.68 2.84
CA ALA A 49 -8.86 -11.67 1.88
C ALA A 49 -10.28 -11.28 1.45
N VAL A 50 -10.66 -11.68 0.24
CA VAL A 50 -12.03 -11.54 -0.27
C VAL A 50 -12.51 -12.89 -0.76
N GLU A 51 -13.63 -13.34 -0.22
CA GLU A 51 -14.23 -14.62 -0.55
C GLU A 51 -15.05 -14.56 -1.86
N PRO A 52 -15.24 -15.69 -2.55
CA PRO A 52 -16.11 -15.74 -3.72
C PRO A 52 -17.54 -15.27 -3.39
N GLY A 53 -18.04 -14.30 -4.16
CA GLY A 53 -19.40 -13.74 -3.98
C GLY A 53 -19.49 -12.61 -2.95
N GLU A 54 -18.40 -12.29 -2.25
CA GLU A 54 -18.35 -11.19 -1.30
C GLU A 54 -18.29 -9.83 -2.00
N THR A 55 -19.05 -8.85 -1.48
CA THR A 55 -18.89 -7.44 -1.85
C THR A 55 -17.99 -6.75 -0.84
N PHE A 56 -16.75 -6.47 -1.26
CA PHE A 56 -15.75 -5.78 -0.43
C PHE A 56 -15.69 -4.29 -0.77
N VAL A 57 -15.86 -3.42 0.23
CA VAL A 57 -15.92 -1.96 0.06
C VAL A 57 -14.68 -1.29 0.68
N ILE A 58 -13.98 -0.47 -0.12
CA ILE A 58 -12.84 0.32 0.35
C ILE A 58 -13.27 1.79 0.47
N MET A 59 -13.31 2.30 1.70
CA MET A 59 -13.71 3.69 2.00
C MET A 59 -12.58 4.49 2.66
N GLY A 60 -12.73 5.82 2.69
CA GLY A 60 -11.75 6.74 3.29
C GLY A 60 -11.66 8.08 2.57
N LEU A 61 -11.04 9.06 3.22
CA LEU A 61 -10.87 10.43 2.71
C LEU A 61 -10.04 10.49 1.41
N SER A 62 -10.13 11.60 0.67
CA SER A 62 -9.25 11.82 -0.48
C SER A 62 -7.77 11.71 -0.06
N GLY A 63 -6.94 11.09 -0.91
CA GLY A 63 -5.52 10.85 -0.62
C GLY A 63 -5.22 9.68 0.34
N SER A 64 -6.21 8.95 0.87
CA SER A 64 -5.97 7.84 1.80
C SER A 64 -5.38 6.55 1.20
N GLY A 65 -5.13 6.52 -0.11
CA GLY A 65 -4.52 5.37 -0.79
C GLY A 65 -5.48 4.37 -1.45
N LYS A 66 -6.81 4.58 -1.38
CA LYS A 66 -7.82 3.64 -1.92
C LYS A 66 -7.58 3.26 -3.38
N SER A 67 -7.49 4.27 -4.25
CA SER A 67 -7.27 4.03 -5.68
C SER A 67 -5.85 3.53 -5.98
N THR A 68 -4.89 3.81 -5.10
CA THR A 68 -3.54 3.21 -5.19
C THR A 68 -3.60 1.73 -4.91
N LEU A 69 -4.30 1.30 -3.85
CA LEU A 69 -4.49 -0.10 -3.51
C LEU A 69 -5.18 -0.85 -4.66
N LEU A 70 -6.30 -0.35 -5.17
CA LEU A 70 -6.99 -0.95 -6.32
C LEU A 70 -6.08 -1.06 -7.56
N ARG A 71 -5.26 -0.05 -7.83
CA ARG A 71 -4.27 -0.09 -8.92
C ARG A 71 -3.13 -1.06 -8.66
N CYS A 72 -2.84 -1.40 -7.42
CA CYS A 72 -1.89 -2.47 -7.10
C CYS A 72 -2.51 -3.86 -7.34
N LEU A 73 -3.78 -4.05 -6.98
CA LEU A 73 -4.49 -5.32 -7.21
C LEU A 73 -4.59 -5.67 -8.70
N ASN A 74 -4.82 -4.67 -9.56
CA ASN A 74 -4.88 -4.88 -11.02
C ASN A 74 -3.52 -4.68 -11.72
N ARG A 75 -2.43 -4.52 -10.96
CA ARG A 75 -1.05 -4.33 -11.46
C ARG A 75 -0.81 -3.13 -12.38
N LEU A 76 -1.70 -2.13 -12.41
CA LEU A 76 -1.39 -0.82 -13.00
C LEU A 76 -0.28 -0.09 -12.22
N HIS A 77 -0.14 -0.41 -10.93
CA HIS A 77 1.02 -0.08 -10.12
C HIS A 77 1.60 -1.35 -9.53
N GLU A 78 2.87 -1.65 -9.80
CA GLU A 78 3.54 -2.73 -9.09
C GLU A 78 3.69 -2.37 -7.60
N PRO A 79 3.34 -3.26 -6.66
CA PRO A 79 3.63 -3.09 -5.24
C PRO A 79 5.12 -2.84 -5.01
N THR A 80 5.45 -2.07 -3.98
CA THR A 80 6.85 -1.93 -3.52
C THR A 80 7.29 -3.16 -2.71
N ALA A 81 6.35 -3.74 -1.96
CA ALA A 81 6.47 -4.99 -1.21
C ALA A 81 5.07 -5.61 -1.01
N GLY A 82 5.05 -6.89 -0.61
CA GLY A 82 3.85 -7.72 -0.57
C GLY A 82 3.45 -8.27 -1.93
#